data_AF-A0AAI9HTF7-F1
#
_entry.id   AF-A0AAI9HTF7-F1
#
_cell.length_a   1.000
_cell.length_b   1.000
_cell.length_c   1.000
_cell.angle_alpha   90.00
_cell.angle_beta   90.00
_cell.angle_gamma   90.00
#
_symmetry.space_group_name_H-M   'P 1'
#
loop_
_entity.id
_entity.type
_entity.pdbx_description
1 polymer ?
#
loop_
_entity_poly.entity_id
_entity_poly.type
_entity_poly.pdbx_seq_one_letter_code
_entity_poly.pdbx_strand_id
1 'polypeptide(L)'
;MSYSNNSRRVYDNNNAKRANTDITVRVDTVTRHMMTLGSQFEKAAMHPNISFQRECVFAKHIINNSDYLTGIALTNPRSFETAFLQLASSGLTLDPSQKLAYLVPRNNRVILDVSYLGLIKMATDEGLCQDIVAELVFEKDAVFKPQGRRQSPIHEFDPFASKGDLILTVTDKGTLGARGNFRGVYVDFLMRDGRNLVYFVTVEDLAAARAVSESWKKVDKRASSPWTTFPWKMVLKSALKQTVHLIPGNRTRISAVIDYLNTYGEEGFKSSAHVPVEAAAAEMAQRQAAQAANNDVASSQANAADDSVIEGEVVAHNDVTTPEQESQPVMQEPQSASVDVQTESTAGDSQPEELQVPMSDIPGVRQSSFKRIAKLVTRAEKTLAYETMIAELKDAFSFNDSELVYAKRQLEQSRRDLLSAKVSESIHQCDFGIANDFVNRLADGEFKASATQWVSSVEVETNSMQVLYSQALQSGQFDELESALNSVKHKGLKEMLCELISTAKAA
;
A
#
# COMPACT_ATOMS: atom_id res chain seq x y z
N MET A 1 20.27 27.37 50.14
CA MET A 1 19.63 27.92 48.92
C MET A 1 18.62 26.91 48.42
N SER A 2 17.33 27.11 48.73
CA SER A 2 16.22 26.28 48.24
C SER A 2 15.75 26.85 46.91
N TYR A 3 16.08 26.17 45.80
CA TYR A 3 15.61 26.58 44.48
C TYR A 3 14.13 26.18 44.31
N SER A 4 13.30 27.20 44.07
CA SER A 4 11.84 27.13 43.99
C SER A 4 11.33 26.08 43.01
N ASN A 5 10.62 25.08 43.54
CA ASN A 5 9.92 24.02 42.80
C ASN A 5 8.69 24.55 42.02
N ASN A 6 8.33 25.83 42.21
CA ASN A 6 7.15 26.44 41.60
C ASN A 6 7.40 26.87 40.14
N SER A 7 8.63 27.28 39.81
CA SER A 7 8.99 27.77 38.48
C SER A 7 9.04 26.66 37.43
N ARG A 8 9.50 25.45 37.80
CA ARG A 8 9.47 24.25 36.94
C ARG A 8 8.04 23.84 36.59
N ARG A 9 7.16 23.78 37.59
CA ARG A 9 5.74 23.42 37.41
C ARG A 9 5.00 24.38 36.47
N VAL A 10 5.29 25.69 36.54
CA VAL A 10 4.69 26.69 35.63
C VAL A 10 5.23 26.56 34.21
N TYR A 11 6.53 26.28 34.05
CA TYR A 11 7.13 26.03 32.73
C TYR A 11 6.56 24.77 32.07
N ASP A 12 6.46 23.67 32.81
CA ASP A 12 5.89 22.41 32.34
C ASP A 12 4.42 22.57 31.94
N ASN A 13 3.63 23.33 32.72
CA ASN A 13 2.23 23.60 32.44
C ASN A 13 2.04 24.50 31.20
N ASN A 14 2.91 25.48 30.99
CA ASN A 14 2.90 26.32 29.79
C ASN A 14 3.34 25.55 28.54
N ASN A 15 4.30 24.63 28.67
CA ASN A 15 4.75 23.80 27.55
C ASN A 15 3.69 22.76 27.15
N ALA A 16 3.01 22.16 28.14
CA ALA A 16 1.87 21.26 27.91
C ALA A 16 0.69 22.00 27.23
N LYS A 17 0.40 23.24 27.64
CA LYS A 17 -0.61 24.08 26.97
C LYS A 17 -0.23 24.37 25.51
N ARG A 18 1.02 24.78 25.23
CA ARG A 18 1.50 25.05 23.87
C ARG A 18 1.43 23.82 22.97
N ALA A 19 1.84 22.66 23.46
CA ALA A 19 1.78 21.40 22.71
C ALA A 19 0.33 20.99 22.40
N ASN A 20 -0.60 21.18 23.33
CA ASN A 20 -2.02 20.89 23.13
C ASN A 20 -2.67 21.85 22.12
N THR A 21 -2.32 23.14 22.17
CA THR A 21 -2.74 24.14 21.18
C THR A 21 -2.25 23.76 19.77
N ASP A 22 -1.00 23.30 19.64
CA ASP A 22 -0.42 22.87 18.37
C ASP A 22 -1.14 21.63 17.78
N ILE A 23 -1.48 20.62 18.60
CA ILE A 23 -2.26 19.45 18.15
C ILE A 23 -3.65 19.88 17.67
N THR A 24 -4.33 20.75 18.41
CA THR A 24 -5.67 21.23 18.04
C THR A 24 -5.65 21.94 16.68
N VAL A 25 -4.68 22.84 16.46
CA VAL A 25 -4.50 23.56 15.18
C VAL A 25 -4.23 22.59 14.03
N ARG A 26 -3.42 21.56 14.27
CA ARG A 26 -3.12 20.49 13.31
C ARG A 26 -4.38 19.71 12.91
N VAL A 27 -5.16 19.25 13.89
CA VAL A 27 -6.42 18.53 13.66
C VAL A 27 -7.44 19.41 12.93
N ASP A 28 -7.56 20.69 13.31
CA ASP A 28 -8.48 21.63 12.67
C ASP A 28 -8.09 21.92 11.21
N THR A 29 -6.79 21.92 10.90
CA THR A 29 -6.31 22.08 9.52
C THR A 29 -6.69 20.89 8.65
N VAL A 30 -6.47 19.66 9.12
CA VAL A 30 -6.91 18.44 8.42
C VAL A 30 -8.44 18.42 8.27
N THR A 31 -9.15 18.81 9.33
CA THR A 31 -10.63 18.84 9.33
C THR A 31 -11.16 19.84 8.31
N ARG A 32 -10.61 21.05 8.25
CA ARG A 32 -11.01 22.06 7.26
C ARG A 32 -10.79 21.54 5.84
N HIS A 33 -9.64 20.92 5.56
CA HIS A 33 -9.39 20.33 4.25
C HIS A 33 -10.39 19.22 3.92
N MET A 34 -10.66 18.31 4.86
CA MET A 34 -11.65 17.24 4.70
C MET A 34 -13.04 17.81 4.36
N MET A 35 -13.47 18.88 5.02
CA MET A 35 -14.78 19.51 4.76
C MET A 35 -14.90 20.07 3.32
N THR A 36 -13.79 20.43 2.67
CA THR A 36 -13.81 20.87 1.26
C THR A 36 -14.09 19.74 0.27
N LEU A 37 -14.01 18.47 0.70
CA LEU A 37 -14.17 17.31 -0.18
C LEU A 37 -15.63 16.91 -0.44
N GLY A 38 -16.62 17.63 0.12
CA GLY A 38 -18.04 17.23 0.08
C GLY A 38 -18.56 16.87 -1.31
N SER A 39 -18.38 17.76 -2.29
CA SER A 39 -18.84 17.50 -3.67
C SER A 39 -18.14 16.30 -4.32
N GLN A 40 -16.85 16.11 -4.06
CA GLN A 40 -16.11 14.96 -4.60
C GLN A 40 -16.56 13.66 -3.93
N PHE A 41 -16.82 13.71 -2.62
CA PHE A 41 -17.28 12.57 -1.84
C PHE A 41 -18.67 12.11 -2.31
N GLU A 42 -19.60 13.03 -2.50
CA GLU A 42 -20.94 12.75 -2.99
C GLU A 42 -20.92 12.15 -4.40
N LYS A 43 -20.06 12.67 -5.29
CA LYS A 43 -19.85 12.09 -6.63
C LYS A 43 -19.26 10.68 -6.58
N ALA A 44 -18.36 10.43 -5.64
CA ALA A 44 -17.73 9.11 -5.45
C ALA A 44 -18.68 8.11 -4.76
N ALA A 45 -19.62 8.58 -3.95
CA ALA A 45 -20.60 7.77 -3.25
C ALA A 45 -21.61 7.18 -4.25
N MET A 46 -21.41 5.92 -4.65
CA MET A 46 -22.33 5.21 -5.53
C MET A 46 -23.61 4.72 -4.85
N HIS A 47 -23.72 4.89 -3.52
CA HIS A 47 -24.83 4.37 -2.72
C HIS A 47 -25.40 5.43 -1.76
N PRO A 48 -26.73 5.46 -1.53
CA PRO A 48 -27.38 6.44 -0.65
C PRO A 48 -27.10 6.22 0.85
N ASN A 49 -26.41 5.13 1.21
CA ASN A 49 -26.26 4.70 2.60
C ASN A 49 -25.04 5.31 3.31
N ILE A 50 -24.25 6.15 2.64
CA ILE A 50 -23.10 6.84 3.24
C ILE A 50 -23.33 8.35 3.21
N SER A 51 -23.18 9.01 4.36
CA SER A 51 -23.36 10.46 4.50
C SER A 51 -22.01 11.11 4.75
N PHE A 52 -21.64 12.06 3.89
CA PHE A 52 -20.41 12.84 4.03
C PHE A 52 -20.27 13.45 5.44
N GLN A 53 -21.34 14.07 5.95
CA GLN A 53 -21.34 14.71 7.26
C GLN A 53 -21.05 13.71 8.39
N ARG A 54 -21.66 12.52 8.34
CA ARG A 54 -21.42 11.46 9.34
C ARG A 54 -19.99 10.94 9.26
N GLU A 55 -19.49 10.67 8.06
CA GLU A 55 -18.12 10.17 7.87
C GLU A 55 -17.06 11.20 8.26
N CYS A 56 -17.33 12.51 8.06
CA CYS A 56 -16.47 13.57 8.57
C CYS A 56 -16.36 13.55 10.09
N VAL A 57 -17.44 13.28 10.82
CA VAL A 57 -17.40 13.17 12.29
C VAL A 57 -16.52 12.00 12.71
N PHE A 58 -16.68 10.83 12.09
CA PHE A 58 -15.86 9.66 12.38
C PHE A 58 -14.38 9.89 12.03
N ALA A 59 -14.10 10.43 10.85
CA ALA A 59 -12.75 10.75 10.41
C ALA A 59 -12.07 11.78 11.33
N LYS A 60 -12.79 12.84 11.74
CA LYS A 60 -12.28 13.81 12.71
C LYS A 60 -11.89 13.14 14.03
N HIS A 61 -12.73 12.24 14.54
CA HIS A 61 -12.44 11.50 15.76
C HIS A 61 -11.19 10.61 15.61
N ILE A 62 -11.05 9.90 14.49
CA ILE A 62 -9.90 9.05 14.20
C ILE A 62 -8.59 9.87 14.13
N ILE A 63 -8.61 10.99 13.42
CA ILE A 63 -7.46 11.90 13.29
C ILE A 63 -7.08 12.47 14.65
N ASN A 64 -8.06 12.99 15.41
CA ASN A 64 -7.82 13.57 16.74
C ASN A 64 -7.18 12.58 17.73
N ASN A 65 -7.51 11.29 17.62
CA ASN A 65 -6.97 10.27 18.53
C ASN A 65 -5.59 9.73 18.11
N SER A 66 -5.01 10.21 17.01
CA SER A 66 -3.72 9.74 16.50
C SER A 66 -2.88 10.89 15.96
N ASP A 67 -1.96 11.38 16.80
CA ASP A 67 -1.00 12.43 16.43
C ASP A 67 -0.15 12.02 15.21
N TYR A 68 0.23 10.74 15.13
CA TYR A 68 1.02 10.21 14.02
C TYR A 68 0.22 10.23 12.71
N LEU A 69 -1.05 9.79 12.74
CA LEU A 69 -1.92 9.84 11.57
C LEU A 69 -2.21 11.29 11.16
N THR A 70 -2.46 12.18 12.11
CA THR A 70 -2.66 13.62 11.88
C THR A 70 -1.44 14.23 11.20
N GLY A 71 -0.23 13.94 11.69
CA GLY A 71 1.02 14.42 11.09
C GLY A 71 1.19 13.97 9.64
N ILE A 72 0.84 12.72 9.34
CA ILE A 72 0.87 12.20 7.97
C ILE A 72 -0.19 12.86 7.09
N ALA A 73 -1.41 13.05 7.59
CA ALA A 73 -2.49 13.70 6.86
C ALA A 73 -2.12 15.17 6.51
N LEU A 74 -1.39 15.86 7.37
CA LEU A 74 -0.86 17.21 7.09
C LEU A 74 0.29 17.21 6.08
N THR A 75 1.22 16.28 6.22
CA THR A 75 2.39 16.20 5.35
C THR A 75 2.00 15.72 3.94
N ASN A 76 0.95 14.91 3.85
CA ASN A 76 0.45 14.32 2.60
C ASN A 76 -1.08 14.34 2.54
N PRO A 77 -1.70 15.53 2.38
CA PRO A 77 -3.15 15.70 2.39
C PRO A 77 -3.83 14.91 1.27
N ARG A 78 -3.18 14.80 0.10
CA ARG A 78 -3.70 14.00 -1.02
C ARG A 78 -3.89 12.52 -0.67
N SER A 79 -3.03 11.95 0.19
CA SER A 79 -3.20 10.55 0.61
C SER A 79 -4.43 10.38 1.50
N PHE A 80 -4.68 11.36 2.37
CA PHE A 80 -5.90 11.39 3.19
C PHE A 80 -7.14 11.57 2.32
N GLU A 81 -7.13 12.53 1.39
CA GLU A 81 -8.20 12.74 0.40
C GLU A 81 -8.50 11.46 -0.38
N THR A 82 -7.46 10.80 -0.92
CA THR A 82 -7.63 9.54 -1.66
C THR A 82 -8.28 8.45 -0.79
N ALA A 83 -7.79 8.25 0.44
CA ALA A 83 -8.36 7.25 1.35
C ALA A 83 -9.82 7.57 1.72
N PHE A 84 -10.14 8.85 1.91
CA PHE A 84 -11.48 9.30 2.26
C PHE A 84 -12.47 9.22 1.07
N LEU A 85 -12.01 9.49 -0.15
CA LEU A 85 -12.84 9.29 -1.35
C LEU A 85 -13.01 7.79 -1.67
N GLN A 86 -11.99 6.97 -1.45
CA GLN A 86 -12.08 5.52 -1.59
C GLN A 86 -13.13 4.93 -0.63
N LEU A 87 -13.29 5.51 0.57
CA LEU A 87 -14.34 5.13 1.51
C LEU A 87 -15.72 5.33 0.87
N ALA A 88 -15.97 6.50 0.28
CA ALA A 88 -17.21 6.78 -0.45
C ALA A 88 -17.43 5.80 -1.61
N SER A 89 -16.41 5.57 -2.43
CA SER A 89 -16.49 4.63 -3.56
C SER A 89 -16.76 3.20 -3.10
N SER A 90 -16.21 2.82 -1.94
CA SER A 90 -16.41 1.50 -1.35
C SER A 90 -17.78 1.34 -0.70
N GLY A 91 -18.55 2.41 -0.47
CA GLY A 91 -19.83 2.34 0.24
C GLY A 91 -19.73 1.82 1.68
N LEU A 92 -18.53 1.85 2.28
CA LEU A 92 -18.27 1.46 3.66
C LEU A 92 -18.25 2.69 4.57
N THR A 93 -18.28 2.46 5.88
CA THR A 93 -18.25 3.53 6.89
C THR A 93 -17.02 3.40 7.80
N LEU A 94 -16.54 4.55 8.30
CA LEU A 94 -15.58 4.67 9.37
C LEU A 94 -16.21 4.56 10.76
N ASP A 95 -17.52 4.31 10.86
CA ASP A 95 -18.22 4.08 12.12
C ASP A 95 -17.52 2.97 12.94
N PRO A 96 -16.95 3.31 14.11
CA PRO A 96 -16.24 2.35 14.95
C PRO A 96 -17.11 1.19 15.42
N SER A 97 -18.44 1.38 15.48
CA SER A 97 -19.38 0.32 15.89
C SER A 97 -19.52 -0.78 14.85
N GLN A 98 -19.49 -0.41 13.56
CA GLN A 98 -19.64 -1.35 12.45
C GLN A 98 -18.33 -2.03 12.05
N LYS A 99 -17.18 -1.39 12.34
CA LYS A 99 -15.84 -1.98 12.15
C LYS A 99 -15.55 -2.38 10.70
N LEU A 100 -16.13 -1.67 9.72
CA LEU A 100 -16.02 -2.02 8.30
C LEU A 100 -14.72 -1.53 7.66
N ALA A 101 -14.30 -0.31 7.97
CA ALA A 101 -13.07 0.28 7.44
C ALA A 101 -12.36 1.17 8.48
N TYR A 102 -11.07 1.44 8.23
CA TYR A 102 -10.19 2.20 9.10
C TYR A 102 -9.27 3.10 8.28
N LEU A 103 -8.93 4.28 8.81
CA LEU A 103 -7.84 5.08 8.28
C LEU A 103 -6.56 4.69 9.01
N VAL A 104 -5.59 4.14 8.27
CA VAL A 104 -4.33 3.65 8.84
C VAL A 104 -3.12 4.37 8.23
N PRO A 105 -2.09 4.66 9.03
CA PRO A 105 -0.84 5.21 8.51
C PRO A 105 0.05 4.08 7.99
N ARG A 106 0.41 4.10 6.71
CA ARG A 106 1.37 3.17 6.09
C ARG A 106 2.30 3.94 5.15
N ASN A 107 3.61 3.72 5.26
CA ASN A 107 4.64 4.39 4.43
C ASN A 107 4.46 5.91 4.27
N ASN A 108 4.23 6.63 5.38
CA ASN A 108 3.98 8.07 5.38
C ASN A 108 2.81 8.50 4.47
N ARG A 109 1.79 7.65 4.37
CA ARG A 109 0.52 7.90 3.69
C ARG A 109 -0.63 7.46 4.58
N VAL A 110 -1.77 8.12 4.43
CA VAL A 110 -3.04 7.62 4.93
C VAL A 110 -3.60 6.63 3.91
N ILE A 111 -4.04 5.47 4.39
CA ILE A 111 -4.63 4.40 3.56
C ILE A 111 -5.95 3.97 4.19
N LEU A 112 -6.94 3.67 3.34
CA LEU A 112 -8.17 3.03 3.78
C LEU A 112 -7.95 1.52 3.94
N ASP A 113 -7.95 1.02 5.17
CA ASP A 113 -7.88 -0.41 5.42
C ASP A 113 -9.29 -0.97 5.63
N VAL A 114 -9.68 -1.97 4.85
CA VAL A 114 -11.01 -2.58 4.91
C VAL A 114 -10.93 -3.88 5.72
N SER A 115 -11.85 -4.05 6.67
CA SER A 115 -11.89 -5.23 7.51
C SER A 115 -12.53 -6.42 6.78
N TYR A 116 -12.42 -7.63 7.35
CA TYR A 116 -13.14 -8.78 6.82
C TYR A 116 -14.67 -8.58 6.84
N LEU A 117 -15.20 -7.83 7.83
CA LEU A 117 -16.63 -7.45 7.88
C LEU A 117 -16.98 -6.47 6.76
N GLY A 118 -16.07 -5.54 6.44
CA GLY A 118 -16.22 -4.65 5.30
C GLY A 118 -16.29 -5.43 3.99
N LEU A 119 -15.43 -6.43 3.80
CA LEU A 119 -15.47 -7.30 2.63
C LEU A 119 -16.76 -8.12 2.54
N ILE A 120 -17.26 -8.66 3.67
CA ILE A 120 -18.55 -9.37 3.71
C ILE A 120 -19.67 -8.41 3.28
N LYS A 121 -19.75 -7.22 3.91
CA LYS A 121 -20.77 -6.21 3.60
C LYS A 121 -20.73 -5.81 2.13
N MET A 122 -19.53 -5.62 1.57
CA MET A 122 -19.37 -5.30 0.16
C MET A 122 -19.90 -6.42 -0.74
N ALA A 123 -19.56 -7.67 -0.45
CA ALA A 123 -20.01 -8.81 -1.24
C ALA A 123 -21.53 -8.99 -1.19
N THR A 124 -22.16 -8.77 -0.03
CA THR A 124 -23.62 -8.83 0.10
C THR A 124 -24.31 -7.65 -0.57
N ASP A 125 -23.74 -6.44 -0.48
CA ASP A 125 -24.32 -5.22 -1.09
C ASP A 125 -24.26 -5.24 -2.62
N GLU A 126 -23.16 -5.73 -3.19
CA GLU A 126 -23.06 -6.02 -4.63
C GLU A 126 -23.94 -7.21 -5.04
N GLY A 127 -24.43 -7.97 -4.05
CA GLY A 127 -25.28 -9.11 -4.23
C GLY A 127 -24.60 -10.28 -4.93
N LEU A 128 -23.30 -10.44 -4.70
CA LEU A 128 -22.55 -11.65 -5.06
C LEU A 128 -23.08 -12.88 -4.34
N CYS A 129 -23.58 -12.68 -3.11
CA CYS A 129 -24.17 -13.68 -2.25
C CYS A 129 -25.20 -13.02 -1.33
N GLN A 130 -26.07 -13.82 -0.73
CA GLN A 130 -27.04 -13.40 0.29
C GLN A 130 -26.40 -13.37 1.68
N ASP A 131 -25.51 -14.31 1.96
CA ASP A 131 -24.84 -14.44 3.24
C ASP A 131 -23.45 -15.10 3.08
N ILE A 132 -22.58 -14.85 4.06
CA ILE A 132 -21.23 -15.41 4.11
C ILE A 132 -20.92 -15.88 5.53
N VAL A 133 -20.59 -17.17 5.65
CA VAL A 133 -20.06 -17.76 6.88
C VAL A 133 -18.61 -18.14 6.67
N ALA A 134 -17.71 -17.57 7.48
CA ALA A 134 -16.30 -17.94 7.49
C ALA A 134 -15.93 -18.46 8.87
N GLU A 135 -15.54 -19.74 8.96
CA GLU A 135 -15.35 -20.42 10.24
C GLU A 135 -14.02 -21.16 10.32
N LEU A 136 -13.45 -21.16 11.53
CA LEU A 136 -12.13 -21.69 11.80
C LEU A 136 -12.23 -23.17 12.20
N VAL A 137 -11.42 -24.02 11.58
CA VAL A 137 -11.39 -25.46 11.85
C VAL A 137 -10.13 -25.81 12.62
N PHE A 138 -10.29 -26.60 13.68
CA PHE A 138 -9.18 -27.06 14.52
C PHE A 138 -9.17 -28.59 14.63
N GLU A 139 -8.05 -29.13 15.12
CA GLU A 139 -7.80 -30.55 15.27
C GLU A 139 -8.76 -31.25 16.24
N LYS A 140 -9.10 -30.60 17.36
CA LYS A 140 -9.95 -31.18 18.42
C LYS A 140 -11.40 -30.72 18.34
N ASP A 141 -11.83 -30.17 17.21
CA ASP A 141 -13.26 -29.96 16.96
C ASP A 141 -13.97 -31.33 16.94
N ALA A 142 -15.18 -31.40 17.51
CA ALA A 142 -15.88 -32.67 17.72
C ALA A 142 -16.19 -33.39 16.40
N VAL A 143 -16.67 -32.64 15.40
CA VAL A 143 -16.93 -33.16 14.05
C VAL A 143 -16.55 -32.10 13.03
N PHE A 144 -15.77 -32.48 12.02
CA PHE A 144 -15.60 -31.68 10.81
C PHE A 144 -15.65 -32.59 9.57
N LYS A 145 -16.73 -32.49 8.79
CA LYS A 145 -16.93 -33.28 7.57
C LYS A 145 -17.23 -32.36 6.39
N PRO A 146 -16.29 -32.20 5.42
CA PRO A 146 -16.55 -31.46 4.21
C PRO A 146 -17.58 -32.19 3.34
N GLN A 147 -18.58 -31.46 2.82
CA GLN A 147 -19.64 -32.01 1.95
C GLN A 147 -19.46 -31.58 0.48
N GLY A 148 -18.21 -31.40 0.06
CA GLY A 148 -17.87 -30.83 -1.25
C GLY A 148 -18.08 -29.33 -1.30
N ARG A 149 -18.13 -28.76 -2.52
CA ARG A 149 -18.19 -27.31 -2.72
C ARG A 149 -19.61 -26.74 -2.81
N ARG A 150 -20.64 -27.58 -2.83
CA ARG A 150 -22.03 -27.18 -3.12
C ARG A 150 -22.98 -27.34 -1.92
N GLN A 151 -22.42 -27.70 -0.77
CA GLN A 151 -23.16 -27.94 0.47
C GLN A 151 -22.28 -27.52 1.64
N SER A 152 -22.91 -26.89 2.65
CA SER A 152 -22.24 -26.48 3.89
C SER A 152 -21.56 -27.68 4.56
N PRO A 153 -20.35 -27.51 5.14
CA PRO A 153 -19.73 -28.56 5.94
C PRO A 153 -20.55 -28.87 7.20
N ILE A 154 -20.47 -30.12 7.67
CA ILE A 154 -20.92 -30.44 9.03
C ILE A 154 -19.77 -30.09 9.97
N HIS A 155 -19.98 -29.11 10.83
CA HIS A 155 -18.96 -28.62 11.76
C HIS A 155 -19.54 -28.46 13.17
N GLU A 156 -19.15 -29.36 14.07
CA GLU A 156 -19.54 -29.33 15.48
C GLU A 156 -18.30 -29.03 16.32
N PHE A 157 -18.37 -27.96 17.11
CA PHE A 157 -17.29 -27.52 17.98
C PHE A 157 -17.85 -26.74 19.17
N ASP A 158 -17.05 -26.60 20.23
CA ASP A 158 -17.38 -25.72 21.34
C ASP A 158 -17.03 -24.25 20.98
N PRO A 159 -18.02 -23.35 20.83
CA PRO A 159 -17.76 -21.96 20.45
C PRO A 159 -17.07 -21.15 21.56
N PHE A 160 -17.10 -21.62 22.81
CA PHE A 160 -16.48 -20.95 23.96
C PHE A 160 -15.09 -21.49 24.28
N ALA A 161 -14.67 -22.59 23.64
CA ALA A 161 -13.34 -23.15 23.81
C ALA A 161 -12.25 -22.18 23.34
N SER A 162 -11.20 -22.04 24.16
CA SER A 162 -10.06 -21.21 23.81
C SER A 162 -9.39 -21.72 22.53
N LYS A 163 -9.10 -20.78 21.62
CA LYS A 163 -8.36 -21.03 20.37
C LYS A 163 -6.85 -21.05 20.57
N GLY A 164 -6.34 -20.44 21.64
CA GLY A 164 -4.91 -20.23 21.86
C GLY A 164 -4.30 -19.21 20.90
N ASP A 165 -2.98 -19.29 20.76
CA ASP A 165 -2.20 -18.46 19.85
C ASP A 165 -2.26 -18.99 18.41
N LEU A 166 -2.10 -18.11 17.42
CA LEU A 166 -2.08 -18.49 16.02
C LEU A 166 -0.72 -19.10 15.64
N ILE A 167 -0.73 -20.41 15.37
CA ILE A 167 0.44 -21.18 14.92
C ILE A 167 0.16 -21.62 13.48
N LEU A 168 0.86 -21.02 12.51
CA LEU A 168 0.75 -21.34 11.08
C LEU A 168 1.98 -22.10 10.57
N THR A 169 3.15 -21.89 11.17
CA THR A 169 4.42 -22.53 10.76
C THR A 169 5.12 -23.18 11.94
N VAL A 170 6.04 -24.12 11.66
CA VAL A 170 6.85 -24.81 12.69
C VAL A 170 7.73 -23.87 13.53
N THR A 171 7.95 -22.66 13.04
CA THR A 171 8.73 -21.60 13.71
C THR A 171 7.88 -20.71 14.61
N ASP A 172 6.55 -20.76 14.49
CA ASP A 172 5.67 -19.98 15.34
C ASP A 172 5.68 -20.54 16.76
N LYS A 173 5.76 -19.65 17.74
CA LYS A 173 5.73 -19.98 19.15
C LYS A 173 4.40 -19.53 19.72
N GLY A 174 3.79 -20.36 20.56
CA GLY A 174 2.53 -20.04 21.17
C GLY A 174 1.99 -21.21 21.99
N THR A 175 0.87 -20.95 22.65
CA THR A 175 0.13 -21.94 23.43
C THR A 175 -1.05 -22.46 22.62
N LEU A 176 -1.18 -23.80 22.55
CA LEU A 176 -2.35 -24.41 21.92
C LEU A 176 -3.58 -24.18 22.81
N GLY A 177 -4.68 -23.81 22.16
CA GLY A 177 -5.98 -23.73 22.82
C GLY A 177 -6.60 -25.10 23.09
N ALA A 178 -7.75 -25.09 23.75
CA ALA A 178 -8.55 -26.29 24.00
C ALA A 178 -9.00 -26.97 22.69
N ARG A 179 -9.20 -26.20 21.61
CA ARG A 179 -9.55 -26.71 20.27
C ARG A 179 -8.37 -27.39 19.55
N GLY A 180 -7.14 -27.33 20.07
CA GLY A 180 -5.97 -27.99 19.49
C GLY A 180 -5.30 -27.19 18.36
N ASN A 181 -4.58 -27.87 17.47
CA ASN A 181 -3.90 -27.22 16.35
C ASN A 181 -4.90 -26.65 15.35
N PHE A 182 -4.63 -25.44 14.86
CA PHE A 182 -5.41 -24.84 13.78
C PHE A 182 -5.18 -25.59 12.46
N ARG A 183 -6.26 -25.93 11.75
CA ARG A 183 -6.23 -26.74 10.51
C ARG A 183 -6.55 -25.95 9.24
N GLY A 184 -7.23 -24.81 9.36
CA GLY A 184 -7.63 -24.00 8.22
C GLY A 184 -8.97 -23.32 8.43
N VAL A 185 -9.48 -22.71 7.36
CA VAL A 185 -10.76 -21.97 7.35
C VAL A 185 -11.60 -22.50 6.21
N TYR A 186 -12.91 -22.58 6.41
CA TYR A 186 -13.83 -22.62 5.28
C TYR A 186 -14.61 -21.32 5.16
N VAL A 187 -14.93 -20.96 3.92
CA VAL A 187 -15.82 -19.84 3.61
C VAL A 187 -16.99 -20.40 2.81
N ASP A 188 -18.19 -20.26 3.37
CA ASP A 188 -19.44 -20.71 2.80
C ASP A 188 -20.27 -19.49 2.36
N PHE A 189 -20.51 -19.41 1.06
CA PHE A 189 -21.31 -18.36 0.44
C PHE A 189 -22.70 -18.89 0.14
N LEU A 190 -23.74 -18.28 0.71
CA LEU A 190 -25.13 -18.54 0.33
C LEU A 190 -25.44 -17.74 -0.94
N MET A 191 -25.60 -18.45 -2.07
CA MET A 191 -25.91 -17.83 -3.35
C MET A 191 -27.39 -17.42 -3.42
N ARG A 192 -27.72 -16.51 -4.35
CA ARG A 192 -29.10 -16.02 -4.54
C ARG A 192 -30.13 -17.10 -4.89
N ASP A 193 -29.68 -18.20 -5.48
CA ASP A 193 -30.51 -19.35 -5.82
C ASP A 193 -30.65 -20.36 -4.67
N GLY A 194 -30.19 -20.01 -3.46
CA GLY A 194 -30.25 -20.84 -2.26
C GLY A 194 -29.18 -21.92 -2.18
N ARG A 195 -28.27 -22.02 -3.17
CA ARG A 195 -27.16 -22.98 -3.10
C ARG A 195 -26.01 -22.43 -2.27
N ASN A 196 -25.34 -23.30 -1.53
CA ASN A 196 -24.07 -22.99 -0.90
C ASN A 196 -22.92 -23.14 -1.88
N LEU A 197 -21.94 -22.25 -1.79
CA LEU A 197 -20.67 -22.35 -2.49
C LEU A 197 -19.56 -22.28 -1.45
N VAL A 198 -18.90 -23.41 -1.21
CA VAL A 198 -17.93 -23.55 -0.13
C VAL A 198 -16.52 -23.65 -0.68
N TYR A 199 -15.61 -22.92 -0.05
CA TYR A 199 -14.17 -22.98 -0.28
C TYR A 199 -13.46 -23.32 1.02
N PHE A 200 -12.36 -24.05 0.90
CA PHE A 200 -11.50 -24.42 2.01
C PHE A 200 -10.13 -23.81 1.76
N VAL A 201 -9.60 -23.11 2.76
CA VAL A 201 -8.30 -22.46 2.74
C VAL A 201 -7.42 -23.12 3.80
N THR A 202 -6.27 -23.62 3.37
CA THR A 202 -5.40 -24.39 4.27
C THR A 202 -4.52 -23.48 5.12
N VAL A 203 -3.89 -24.06 6.15
CA VAL A 203 -2.90 -23.36 6.98
C VAL A 203 -1.74 -22.84 6.12
N GLU A 204 -1.30 -23.61 5.12
CA GLU A 204 -0.19 -23.25 4.24
C GLU A 204 -0.52 -22.00 3.41
N ASP A 205 -1.73 -21.92 2.84
CA ASP A 205 -2.17 -20.75 2.07
C ASP A 205 -2.28 -19.49 2.96
N LEU A 206 -2.69 -19.66 4.22
CA LEU A 206 -2.74 -18.59 5.21
C LEU A 206 -1.34 -18.19 5.69
N ALA A 207 -0.41 -19.14 5.80
CA ALA A 207 0.98 -18.86 6.11
C ALA A 207 1.63 -18.05 4.97
N ALA A 208 1.35 -18.40 3.72
CA ALA A 208 1.78 -17.65 2.54
C ALA A 208 1.20 -16.22 2.54
N ALA A 209 -0.08 -16.08 2.90
CA ALA A 209 -0.74 -14.77 3.09
C ALA A 209 -0.03 -13.88 4.10
N ARG A 210 0.31 -14.47 5.25
CA ARG A 210 1.02 -13.76 6.31
C ARG A 210 2.42 -13.35 5.87
N ALA A 211 3.14 -14.24 5.18
CA ALA A 211 4.51 -14.01 4.72
C ALA A 211 4.64 -12.82 3.74
N VAL A 212 3.60 -12.55 2.93
CA VAL A 212 3.63 -11.43 1.98
C VAL A 212 3.29 -10.07 2.59
N SER A 213 2.71 -10.02 3.80
CA SER A 213 2.40 -8.77 4.50
C SER A 213 3.67 -8.00 4.88
N GLU A 214 3.75 -6.72 4.51
CA GLU A 214 4.92 -5.89 4.81
C GLU A 214 5.18 -5.71 6.32
N SER A 215 4.10 -5.66 7.11
CA SER A 215 4.19 -5.62 8.58
C SER A 215 4.79 -6.90 9.18
N TRP A 216 4.63 -8.03 8.49
CA TRP A 216 5.16 -9.32 8.92
C TRP A 216 6.58 -9.57 8.41
N LYS A 217 6.94 -9.08 7.22
CA LYS A 217 8.30 -9.19 6.68
C LYS A 217 9.34 -8.55 7.58
N LYS A 218 9.00 -7.39 8.16
CA LYS A 218 9.89 -6.63 9.07
C LYS A 218 9.84 -7.23 10.47
N VAL A 219 10.91 -7.93 10.86
CA VAL A 219 10.99 -8.67 12.14
C VAL A 219 10.70 -7.77 13.33
N ASP A 220 11.29 -6.59 13.34
CA ASP A 220 11.15 -5.52 14.34
C ASP A 220 9.73 -4.94 14.43
N LYS A 221 8.88 -5.12 13.41
CA LYS A 221 7.47 -4.67 13.41
C LYS A 221 6.46 -5.80 13.63
N ARG A 222 6.89 -7.06 13.69
CA ARG A 222 5.98 -8.23 13.84
C ARG A 222 5.13 -8.15 15.11
N ALA A 223 5.70 -7.69 16.22
CA ALA A 223 4.97 -7.57 17.48
C ALA A 223 3.74 -6.63 17.36
N SER A 224 3.88 -5.55 16.58
CA SER A 224 2.81 -4.60 16.26
C SER A 224 1.97 -4.98 15.04
N SER A 225 2.28 -6.09 14.37
CA SER A 225 1.55 -6.51 13.17
C SER A 225 0.11 -6.89 13.52
N PRO A 226 -0.86 -6.62 12.61
CA PRO A 226 -2.22 -7.15 12.72
C PRO A 226 -2.27 -8.68 12.87
N TRP A 227 -1.28 -9.40 12.34
CA TRP A 227 -1.17 -10.85 12.49
C TRP A 227 -0.81 -11.31 13.91
N THR A 228 -0.31 -10.41 14.75
CA THR A 228 -0.01 -10.67 16.18
C THR A 228 -1.10 -10.10 17.08
N THR A 229 -1.59 -8.90 16.77
CA THR A 229 -2.60 -8.21 17.60
C THR A 229 -4.02 -8.69 17.34
N PHE A 230 -4.33 -9.07 16.10
CA PHE A 230 -5.65 -9.55 15.68
C PHE A 230 -5.56 -10.80 14.79
N PRO A 231 -4.86 -11.87 15.22
CA PRO A 231 -4.48 -13.00 14.39
C PRO A 231 -5.67 -13.66 13.68
N TRP A 232 -6.72 -13.99 14.44
CA TRP A 232 -7.89 -14.69 13.90
C TRP A 232 -8.69 -13.84 12.91
N LYS A 233 -8.73 -12.51 13.11
CA LYS A 233 -9.38 -11.60 12.14
C LYS A 233 -8.59 -11.53 10.83
N MET A 234 -7.25 -11.58 10.91
CA MET A 234 -6.38 -11.61 9.73
C MET A 234 -6.49 -12.92 8.96
N VAL A 235 -6.68 -14.04 9.66
CA VAL A 235 -6.98 -15.34 9.05
C VAL A 235 -8.30 -15.27 8.27
N LEU A 236 -9.39 -14.78 8.87
CA LEU A 236 -10.69 -14.63 8.20
C LEU A 236 -10.62 -13.67 7.01
N LYS A 237 -9.94 -12.52 7.18
CA LYS A 237 -9.72 -11.54 6.10
C LYS A 237 -9.00 -12.19 4.91
N SER A 238 -7.93 -12.94 5.20
CA SER A 238 -7.13 -13.61 4.17
C SER A 238 -7.94 -14.67 3.43
N ALA A 239 -8.71 -15.50 4.15
CA ALA A 239 -9.57 -16.51 3.56
C ALA A 239 -10.64 -15.89 2.63
N LEU A 240 -11.28 -14.79 3.05
CA LEU A 240 -12.26 -14.08 2.23
C LEU A 240 -11.64 -13.49 0.96
N LYS A 241 -10.48 -12.81 1.07
CA LYS A 241 -9.77 -12.24 -0.10
C LYS A 241 -9.40 -13.33 -1.13
N GLN A 242 -8.98 -14.50 -0.67
CA GLN A 242 -8.63 -15.63 -1.54
C GLN A 242 -9.82 -16.32 -2.20
N THR A 243 -11.05 -16.17 -1.69
CA THR A 243 -12.19 -16.96 -2.15
C THR A 243 -13.22 -16.13 -2.89
N VAL A 244 -13.38 -14.85 -2.55
CA VAL A 244 -14.44 -14.00 -3.10
C VAL A 244 -14.36 -13.78 -4.62
N HIS A 245 -13.14 -13.81 -5.19
CA HIS A 245 -12.96 -13.68 -6.65
C HIS A 245 -13.38 -14.94 -7.43
N LEU A 246 -13.55 -16.06 -6.74
CA LEU A 246 -13.96 -17.34 -7.32
C LEU A 246 -15.49 -17.47 -7.41
N ILE A 247 -16.23 -16.50 -6.84
CA ILE A 247 -17.70 -16.46 -6.87
C ILE A 247 -18.16 -15.92 -8.23
N PRO A 248 -19.15 -16.54 -8.88
CA PRO A 248 -19.73 -16.00 -10.10
C PRO A 248 -20.55 -14.73 -9.81
N GLY A 249 -20.30 -13.65 -10.55
CA GLY A 249 -21.07 -12.40 -10.42
C GLY A 249 -20.28 -11.15 -10.82
N ASN A 250 -20.97 -10.02 -10.85
CA ASN A 250 -20.33 -8.71 -11.04
C ASN A 250 -19.64 -8.29 -9.73
N ARG A 251 -18.32 -8.12 -9.78
CA ARG A 251 -17.44 -7.94 -8.62
C ARG A 251 -16.59 -6.68 -8.70
N THR A 252 -16.97 -5.72 -9.54
CA THR A 252 -16.11 -4.58 -9.91
C THR A 252 -15.61 -3.81 -8.69
N ARG A 253 -16.46 -3.52 -7.71
CA ARG A 253 -16.10 -2.69 -6.56
C ARG A 253 -15.33 -3.50 -5.52
N ILE A 254 -15.78 -4.71 -5.16
CA ILE A 254 -15.01 -5.54 -4.23
C ILE A 254 -13.63 -5.94 -4.78
N SER A 255 -13.53 -6.25 -6.08
CA SER A 255 -12.24 -6.51 -6.73
C SER A 255 -11.34 -5.28 -6.71
N ALA A 256 -11.85 -4.09 -7.07
CA ALA A 256 -11.08 -2.86 -7.01
C ALA A 256 -10.57 -2.55 -5.58
N VAL A 257 -11.38 -2.80 -4.56
CA VAL A 257 -10.96 -2.65 -3.16
C VAL A 257 -9.90 -3.68 -2.78
N ILE A 258 -10.06 -4.95 -3.17
CA ILE A 258 -9.05 -5.98 -2.91
C ILE A 258 -7.71 -5.64 -3.60
N ASP A 259 -7.76 -5.19 -4.84
CA ASP A 259 -6.57 -4.77 -5.59
C ASP A 259 -5.91 -3.56 -4.95
N TYR A 260 -6.71 -2.60 -4.47
CA TYR A 260 -6.23 -1.45 -3.70
C TYR A 260 -5.53 -1.90 -2.40
N LEU A 261 -6.13 -2.81 -1.62
CA LEU A 261 -5.53 -3.34 -0.39
C LEU A 261 -4.25 -4.13 -0.66
N ASN A 262 -4.21 -4.89 -1.75
CA ASN A 262 -3.05 -5.68 -2.13
C ASN A 262 -1.88 -4.80 -2.60
N THR A 263 -2.19 -3.75 -3.36
CA THR A 263 -1.18 -2.87 -3.99
C THR A 263 -0.72 -1.77 -3.04
N TYR A 264 -1.67 -1.03 -2.47
CA TYR A 264 -1.40 0.14 -1.63
C TYR A 264 -1.47 -0.20 -0.15
N GLY A 265 -2.40 -1.06 0.25
CA GLY A 265 -2.50 -1.55 1.62
C GLY A 265 -1.36 -2.47 2.05
N GLU A 266 -0.43 -2.86 1.18
CA GLU A 266 0.70 -3.74 1.54
C GLU A 266 0.27 -5.12 2.08
N GLU A 267 -0.92 -5.56 1.69
CA GLU A 267 -1.49 -6.85 2.08
C GLU A 267 -1.35 -7.91 0.98
N GLY A 268 -0.67 -7.58 -0.11
CA GLY A 268 -0.84 -8.25 -1.40
C GLY A 268 -0.11 -9.56 -1.57
N PHE A 269 -0.90 -10.55 -2.02
CA PHE A 269 -0.52 -11.71 -2.82
C PHE A 269 -0.27 -11.23 -4.25
N LYS A 270 0.95 -11.32 -4.77
CA LYS A 270 1.21 -10.90 -6.17
C LYS A 270 0.58 -11.93 -7.12
N SER A 271 -0.60 -11.63 -7.68
CA SER A 271 -0.94 -12.18 -8.99
C SER A 271 0.03 -11.56 -10.00
N SER A 272 0.63 -12.37 -10.87
CA SER A 272 1.64 -11.94 -11.84
C SER A 272 1.12 -10.98 -12.93
N ALA A 273 -0.15 -10.57 -12.88
CA ALA A 273 -0.74 -9.61 -13.78
C ALA A 273 -0.72 -8.19 -13.16
N HIS A 274 0.29 -7.41 -13.51
CA HIS A 274 0.41 -6.01 -13.14
C HIS A 274 -0.63 -5.19 -13.93
N VAL A 275 -1.64 -4.63 -13.27
CA VAL A 275 -2.42 -3.51 -13.83
C VAL A 275 -1.75 -2.22 -13.38
N PRO A 276 -1.15 -1.43 -14.29
CA PRO A 276 -0.48 -0.17 -13.93
C PRO A 276 -1.46 0.81 -13.28
N VAL A 277 -0.93 1.65 -12.38
CA VAL A 277 -1.67 2.75 -11.72
C VAL A 277 -2.34 3.69 -12.73
N GLU A 278 -1.77 3.82 -13.92
CA GLU A 278 -2.33 4.57 -15.04
C GLU A 278 -3.60 3.92 -15.60
N ALA A 279 -3.72 2.59 -15.60
CA ALA A 279 -4.91 1.89 -16.07
C ALA A 279 -6.06 1.99 -15.06
N ALA A 280 -5.79 1.92 -13.76
CA ALA A 280 -6.81 2.13 -12.73
C ALA A 280 -7.28 3.59 -12.65
N ALA A 281 -6.36 4.55 -12.83
CA ALA A 281 -6.70 5.97 -12.92
C ALA A 281 -7.45 6.30 -14.23
N ALA A 282 -7.08 5.67 -15.35
CA ALA A 282 -7.78 5.80 -16.63
C ALA A 282 -9.17 5.16 -16.58
N GLU A 283 -9.33 4.02 -15.90
CA GLU A 283 -10.63 3.36 -15.72
C GLU A 283 -11.56 4.17 -14.79
N MET A 284 -11.02 4.77 -13.71
CA MET A 284 -11.78 5.70 -12.87
C MET A 284 -12.15 6.99 -13.62
N ALA A 285 -11.23 7.55 -14.42
CA ALA A 285 -11.50 8.70 -15.26
C ALA A 285 -12.52 8.39 -16.36
N GLN A 286 -12.46 7.21 -16.98
CA GLN A 286 -13.45 6.74 -17.96
C GLN A 286 -14.81 6.51 -17.33
N ARG A 287 -14.90 5.97 -16.12
CA ARG A 287 -16.16 5.83 -15.38
C ARG A 287 -16.77 7.18 -15.03
N GLN A 288 -15.96 8.15 -14.58
CA GLN A 288 -16.40 9.51 -14.31
C GLN A 288 -16.85 10.25 -15.58
N ALA A 289 -16.14 10.06 -16.69
CA ALA A 289 -16.52 10.61 -17.99
C ALA A 289 -17.81 9.99 -18.56
N ALA A 290 -17.99 8.67 -18.39
CA ALA A 290 -19.22 7.97 -18.80
C ALA A 290 -20.44 8.40 -17.98
N GLN A 291 -20.26 8.69 -16.69
CA GLN A 291 -21.33 9.21 -15.82
C GLN A 291 -21.68 10.67 -16.14
N ALA A 292 -20.69 11.50 -16.50
CA ALA A 292 -20.94 12.86 -16.97
C ALA A 292 -21.73 12.88 -18.29
N ALA A 293 -21.39 11.99 -19.23
CA ALA A 293 -22.07 11.88 -20.52
C ALA A 293 -23.55 11.42 -20.40
N ASN A 294 -23.88 10.58 -19.41
CA ASN A 294 -25.26 10.14 -19.18
C ASN A 294 -26.16 11.23 -18.57
N ASN A 295 -25.59 12.18 -17.83
CA ASN A 295 -26.36 13.31 -17.27
C ASN A 295 -26.69 14.36 -18.34
N ASP A 296 -25.85 14.54 -19.36
CA ASP A 296 -26.11 15.49 -20.47
C ASP A 296 -27.22 15.01 -21.44
N VAL A 297 -27.38 13.68 -21.58
CA VAL A 297 -28.45 13.09 -22.40
C VAL A 297 -29.82 13.17 -21.70
N ALA A 298 -29.85 13.05 -20.37
CA ALA A 298 -31.07 13.20 -19.58
C ALA A 298 -31.60 14.66 -19.55
N SER A 299 -30.72 15.65 -19.61
CA SER A 299 -31.11 17.07 -19.68
C SER A 299 -31.53 17.55 -21.07
N SER A 300 -31.20 16.81 -22.14
CA SER A 300 -31.54 17.18 -23.53
C SER A 300 -32.82 16.52 -24.06
N GLN A 301 -33.37 15.51 -23.39
CA GLN A 301 -34.64 14.88 -23.74
C GLN A 301 -35.87 15.46 -23.00
N ALA A 302 -35.70 16.44 -22.11
CA ALA A 302 -36.80 17.09 -21.40
C ALA A 302 -37.39 18.33 -22.13
N ASN A 303 -36.81 18.74 -23.27
CA ASN A 303 -37.22 19.95 -24.00
C ASN A 303 -37.35 19.70 -25.51
N ALA A 304 -38.15 18.73 -25.93
CA ALA A 304 -38.72 18.68 -27.29
C ALA A 304 -39.73 17.52 -27.41
N ALA A 305 -41.01 17.80 -27.17
CA ALA A 305 -42.11 17.09 -27.83
C ALA A 305 -43.42 17.83 -27.54
N ASP A 306 -43.72 18.83 -28.36
CA ASP A 306 -45.10 19.18 -28.70
C ASP A 306 -45.26 18.96 -30.21
N ASP A 307 -46.41 18.41 -30.56
CA ASP A 307 -47.08 18.34 -31.86
C ASP A 307 -46.91 17.14 -32.84
N SER A 308 -48.09 16.63 -33.23
CA SER A 308 -48.50 15.85 -34.43
C SER A 308 -48.26 14.33 -34.58
N VAL A 309 -49.22 13.55 -34.06
CA VAL A 309 -50.09 12.49 -34.67
C VAL A 309 -49.75 11.96 -36.08
N ILE A 310 -49.76 10.62 -36.31
CA ILE A 310 -50.69 9.82 -37.21
C ILE A 310 -50.64 8.29 -36.91
N GLU A 311 -51.82 7.76 -36.53
CA GLU A 311 -52.52 6.46 -36.71
C GLU A 311 -51.83 5.07 -36.78
N GLY A 312 -52.43 4.10 -36.06
CA GLY A 312 -52.29 2.67 -36.36
C GLY A 312 -52.74 1.64 -35.31
N GLU A 313 -54.05 1.51 -35.10
CA GLU A 313 -54.78 0.28 -34.71
C GLU A 313 -54.82 -0.22 -33.24
N VAL A 314 -56.01 -0.72 -32.89
CA VAL A 314 -56.64 -0.83 -31.57
C VAL A 314 -56.84 -2.30 -31.19
N VAL A 315 -56.61 -2.69 -29.92
CA VAL A 315 -57.54 -3.58 -29.18
C VAL A 315 -57.55 -3.19 -27.70
N ALA A 316 -58.75 -2.90 -27.19
CA ALA A 316 -59.10 -2.42 -25.86
C ALA A 316 -59.10 -3.50 -24.76
N HIS A 317 -58.98 -3.07 -23.49
CA HIS A 317 -59.96 -3.37 -22.41
C HIS A 317 -59.76 -2.44 -21.18
N ASN A 318 -60.71 -1.52 -21.03
CA ASN A 318 -61.43 -0.93 -19.86
C ASN A 318 -61.08 -1.46 -18.44
N ASP A 319 -61.24 -0.74 -17.33
CA ASP A 319 -61.66 0.63 -16.97
C ASP A 319 -61.50 0.80 -15.42
N VAL A 320 -61.67 2.05 -14.95
CA VAL A 320 -62.17 2.49 -13.61
C VAL A 320 -61.11 2.67 -12.49
N THR A 321 -60.99 3.76 -11.71
CA THR A 321 -61.53 5.14 -11.63
C THR A 321 -60.80 5.86 -10.47
N THR A 322 -60.37 7.11 -10.64
CA THR A 322 -60.08 8.10 -9.57
C THR A 322 -61.34 8.97 -9.36
N PRO A 323 -61.59 9.63 -8.21
CA PRO A 323 -61.01 10.96 -7.93
C PRO A 323 -60.85 11.18 -6.38
N GLU A 324 -60.44 12.29 -5.75
CA GLU A 324 -60.39 13.72 -6.08
C GLU A 324 -59.58 14.48 -5.00
N GLN A 325 -58.89 15.52 -5.46
CA GLN A 325 -58.43 16.80 -4.88
C GLN A 325 -58.86 17.27 -3.48
N GLU A 326 -57.95 18.00 -2.79
CA GLU A 326 -58.22 19.37 -2.32
C GLU A 326 -56.94 20.16 -1.97
N SER A 327 -57.07 21.49 -1.97
CA SER A 327 -56.02 22.50 -2.22
C SER A 327 -55.71 23.37 -0.99
N GLN A 328 -54.42 23.72 -0.82
CA GLN A 328 -53.77 24.97 -0.36
C GLN A 328 -54.58 26.12 0.31
N PRO A 329 -53.97 26.94 1.23
CA PRO A 329 -53.09 28.03 0.76
C PRO A 329 -51.91 28.50 1.66
N VAL A 330 -51.07 29.28 0.95
CA VAL A 330 -49.87 30.06 1.23
C VAL A 330 -50.09 31.22 2.21
N MET A 331 -49.05 31.63 2.96
CA MET A 331 -48.78 33.04 3.27
C MET A 331 -47.28 33.36 3.25
N GLN A 332 -46.94 34.48 2.58
CA GLN A 332 -45.63 35.07 2.41
C GLN A 332 -45.22 35.99 3.58
N GLU A 333 -43.90 36.19 3.64
CA GLU A 333 -43.03 37.18 4.30
C GLU A 333 -43.58 38.62 4.42
N PRO A 334 -42.94 39.56 5.18
CA PRO A 334 -41.91 40.37 4.51
C PRO A 334 -40.80 41.06 5.38
N GLN A 335 -39.78 41.54 4.64
CA GLN A 335 -38.94 42.75 4.82
C GLN A 335 -37.54 42.68 5.49
N SER A 336 -36.53 42.63 4.62
CA SER A 336 -35.48 43.64 4.36
C SER A 336 -35.15 44.73 5.41
N ALA A 337 -33.85 44.83 5.75
CA ALA A 337 -33.14 46.09 5.97
C ALA A 337 -31.65 45.93 5.61
N SER A 338 -31.10 46.95 4.97
CA SER A 338 -29.75 47.02 4.40
C SER A 338 -28.89 48.08 5.11
N VAL A 339 -27.57 47.96 4.87
CA VAL A 339 -26.49 48.96 5.02
C VAL A 339 -25.87 49.12 6.42
N ASP A 340 -24.61 48.69 6.58
CA ASP A 340 -23.54 49.67 6.80
C ASP A 340 -22.16 49.18 6.34
N VAL A 341 -21.49 50.06 5.60
CA VAL A 341 -20.14 49.92 5.06
C VAL A 341 -19.23 50.77 5.94
N GLN A 342 -18.19 50.16 6.52
CA GLN A 342 -17.01 50.92 6.95
C GLN A 342 -15.75 50.27 6.38
N THR A 343 -15.23 50.96 5.38
CA THR A 343 -13.85 50.95 4.90
C THR A 343 -12.90 51.43 5.99
N GLU A 344 -11.87 50.65 6.29
CA GLU A 344 -10.56 51.18 6.67
C GLU A 344 -9.48 50.48 5.85
N SER A 345 -8.80 51.28 5.05
CA SER A 345 -7.60 50.95 4.29
C SER A 345 -6.37 51.40 5.07
N THR A 346 -5.40 50.51 5.26
CA THR A 346 -3.99 50.92 5.28
C THR A 346 -3.15 49.87 4.57
N ALA A 347 -2.55 50.31 3.46
CA ALA A 347 -1.58 49.60 2.67
C ALA A 347 -0.29 49.36 3.46
N GLY A 348 0.27 48.16 3.29
CA GLY A 348 1.64 47.80 3.62
C GLY A 348 2.17 46.95 2.49
N ASP A 349 2.96 47.58 1.63
CA ASP A 349 3.70 46.97 0.53
C ASP A 349 4.71 45.96 1.10
N SER A 350 4.70 44.72 0.62
CA SER A 350 5.70 43.69 0.90
C SER A 350 5.70 42.70 -0.26
N GLN A 351 6.82 42.65 -0.97
CA GLN A 351 7.11 41.73 -2.09
C GLN A 351 6.77 40.26 -1.76
N PRO A 352 6.47 39.43 -2.78
CA PRO A 352 6.17 38.01 -2.57
C PRO A 352 7.38 37.31 -1.95
N GLU A 353 7.25 36.83 -0.71
CA GLU A 353 8.20 35.87 -0.14
C GLU A 353 8.17 34.60 -1.00
N GLU A 354 9.26 34.34 -1.72
CA GLU A 354 9.51 33.06 -2.38
C GLU A 354 9.41 31.93 -1.36
N LEU A 355 8.43 31.04 -1.57
CA LEU A 355 8.32 29.75 -0.89
C LEU A 355 9.68 29.03 -0.98
N GLN A 356 10.43 29.03 0.13
CA GLN A 356 11.71 28.33 0.20
C GLN A 356 11.50 26.84 -0.07
N VAL A 357 11.95 26.39 -1.23
CA VAL A 357 11.87 24.97 -1.61
C VAL A 357 12.70 24.17 -0.60
N PRO A 358 12.15 23.15 0.07
CA PRO A 358 12.89 22.38 1.05
C PRO A 358 14.11 21.74 0.36
N MET A 359 15.29 22.13 0.80
CA MET A 359 16.57 21.60 0.33
C MET A 359 16.93 20.33 1.08
N SER A 360 17.67 19.43 0.44
CA SER A 360 18.28 18.29 1.10
C SER A 360 19.57 18.72 1.82
N ASP A 361 20.15 17.81 2.61
CA ASP A 361 21.46 18.00 3.23
C ASP A 361 22.61 18.12 2.20
N ILE A 362 22.32 17.87 0.92
CA ILE A 362 23.27 17.96 -0.18
C ILE A 362 23.17 19.37 -0.81
N PRO A 363 24.29 20.12 -0.85
CA PRO A 363 24.30 21.47 -1.40
C PRO A 363 23.70 21.54 -2.82
N GLY A 364 22.73 22.43 -3.01
CA GLY A 364 22.10 22.66 -4.32
C GLY A 364 21.07 21.61 -4.76
N VAL A 365 20.83 20.56 -3.96
CA VAL A 365 19.87 19.50 -4.28
C VAL A 365 18.57 19.67 -3.50
N ARG A 366 17.44 19.82 -4.20
CA ARG A 366 16.11 19.91 -3.57
C ARG A 366 15.73 18.58 -2.95
N GLN A 367 15.00 18.60 -1.84
CA GLN A 367 14.59 17.38 -1.12
C GLN A 367 13.66 16.47 -1.95
N SER A 368 12.87 17.07 -2.85
CA SER A 368 12.07 16.34 -3.84
C SER A 368 12.93 15.63 -4.88
N SER A 369 13.97 16.31 -5.40
CA SER A 369 14.94 15.77 -6.36
C SER A 369 15.79 14.67 -5.74
N PHE A 370 16.26 14.83 -4.49
CA PHE A 370 16.99 13.80 -3.75
C PHE A 370 16.21 12.47 -3.70
N LYS A 371 14.92 12.52 -3.30
CA LYS A 371 14.04 11.34 -3.27
C LYS A 371 13.78 10.77 -4.67
N ARG A 372 13.69 11.62 -5.69
CA ARG A 372 13.48 11.20 -7.08
C ARG A 372 14.71 10.50 -7.65
N ILE A 373 15.90 11.04 -7.40
CA ILE A 373 17.19 10.46 -7.79
C ILE A 373 17.36 9.09 -7.14
N ALA A 374 17.04 8.94 -5.85
CA ALA A 374 17.09 7.64 -5.18
C ALA A 374 16.20 6.58 -5.85
N LYS A 375 14.97 6.96 -6.25
CA LYS A 375 14.07 6.04 -7.01
C LYS A 375 14.61 5.71 -8.39
N LEU A 376 15.26 6.67 -9.05
CA LEU A 376 15.84 6.51 -10.37
C LEU A 376 17.02 5.53 -10.31
N VAL A 377 17.86 5.62 -9.28
CA VAL A 377 18.91 4.63 -8.98
C VAL A 377 18.32 3.23 -8.76
N THR A 378 17.30 3.08 -7.91
CA THR A 378 16.65 1.77 -7.70
C THR A 378 16.04 1.20 -8.98
N ARG A 379 15.54 2.06 -9.89
CA ARG A 379 15.04 1.61 -11.19
C ARG A 379 16.19 1.14 -12.08
N ALA A 380 17.28 1.90 -12.14
CA ALA A 380 18.47 1.56 -12.91
C ALA A 380 19.09 0.24 -12.48
N GLU A 381 19.14 -0.04 -11.17
CA GLU A 381 19.62 -1.33 -10.63
C GLU A 381 18.79 -2.52 -11.11
N LYS A 382 17.46 -2.35 -11.16
CA LYS A 382 16.55 -3.42 -11.57
C LYS A 382 16.55 -3.67 -13.07
N THR A 383 16.64 -2.62 -13.87
CA THR A 383 16.54 -2.73 -15.34
C THR A 383 17.90 -2.79 -16.02
N LEU A 384 18.99 -2.54 -15.30
CA LEU A 384 20.36 -2.38 -15.81
C LEU A 384 20.52 -1.31 -16.90
N ALA A 385 19.54 -0.42 -17.02
CA ALA A 385 19.46 0.59 -18.07
C ALA A 385 20.13 1.91 -17.62
N TYR A 386 21.38 1.84 -17.17
CA TYR A 386 22.11 2.99 -16.66
C TYR A 386 22.43 4.03 -17.75
N GLU A 387 22.87 3.59 -18.93
CA GLU A 387 23.27 4.51 -20.02
C GLU A 387 22.09 5.34 -20.53
N THR A 388 20.93 4.71 -20.73
CA THR A 388 19.72 5.42 -21.15
C THR A 388 19.26 6.41 -20.07
N MET A 389 19.24 5.98 -18.80
CA MET A 389 18.85 6.85 -17.70
C MET A 389 19.80 8.03 -17.51
N ILE A 390 21.11 7.84 -17.68
CA ILE A 390 22.11 8.93 -17.61
C ILE A 390 21.93 9.90 -18.78
N ALA A 391 21.69 9.40 -20.00
CA ALA A 391 21.48 10.24 -21.17
C ALA A 391 20.22 11.11 -21.06
N GLU A 392 19.14 10.56 -20.49
CA GLU A 392 17.84 11.22 -20.35
C GLU A 392 17.76 12.15 -19.12
N LEU A 393 18.77 12.20 -18.24
CA LEU A 393 18.71 12.99 -16.99
C LEU A 393 18.36 14.46 -17.22
N LYS A 394 18.88 15.06 -18.29
CA LYS A 394 18.72 16.49 -18.60
C LYS A 394 17.35 16.82 -19.20
N ASP A 395 16.85 15.93 -20.06
CA ASP A 395 15.66 16.21 -20.88
C ASP A 395 14.38 15.66 -20.25
N ALA A 396 14.45 14.53 -19.54
CA ALA A 396 13.30 13.89 -18.93
C ALA A 396 12.97 14.42 -17.53
N PHE A 397 13.89 15.15 -16.88
CA PHE A 397 13.75 15.62 -15.53
C PHE A 397 14.07 17.11 -15.41
N SER A 398 13.21 17.86 -14.72
CA SER A 398 13.41 19.29 -14.42
C SER A 398 14.44 19.50 -13.29
N PHE A 399 15.62 18.89 -13.41
CA PHE A 399 16.73 19.01 -12.46
C PHE A 399 17.57 20.27 -12.72
N ASN A 400 18.07 20.88 -11.66
CA ASN A 400 19.07 21.94 -11.75
C ASN A 400 20.49 21.35 -11.94
N ASP A 401 21.49 22.18 -12.21
CA ASP A 401 22.85 21.71 -12.51
C ASP A 401 23.46 20.88 -11.36
N SER A 402 23.26 21.30 -10.11
CA SER A 402 23.75 20.56 -8.93
C SER A 402 23.08 19.19 -8.79
N GLU A 403 21.78 19.10 -9.09
CA GLU A 403 21.01 17.87 -9.07
C GLU A 403 21.37 16.92 -10.20
N LEU A 404 21.67 17.44 -11.40
CA LEU A 404 22.15 16.64 -12.53
C LEU A 404 23.50 16.00 -12.19
N VAL A 405 24.44 16.77 -11.64
CA VAL A 405 25.74 16.26 -11.19
C VAL A 405 25.55 15.20 -10.09
N TYR A 406 24.68 15.46 -9.12
CA TYR A 406 24.39 14.52 -8.06
C TYR A 406 23.75 13.22 -8.59
N ALA A 407 22.74 13.33 -9.47
CA ALA A 407 22.05 12.19 -10.06
C ALA A 407 22.99 11.30 -10.86
N LYS A 408 23.83 11.90 -11.71
CA LYS A 408 24.83 11.17 -12.49
C LYS A 408 25.79 10.41 -11.58
N ARG A 409 26.32 11.08 -10.54
CA ARG A 409 27.22 10.46 -9.57
C ARG A 409 26.59 9.27 -8.85
N GLN A 410 25.32 9.38 -8.44
CA GLN A 410 24.61 8.30 -7.73
C GLN A 410 24.36 7.09 -8.63
N LEU A 411 23.97 7.30 -9.89
CA LEU A 411 23.78 6.21 -10.85
C LEU A 411 25.09 5.48 -11.17
N GLU A 412 26.16 6.24 -11.38
CA GLU A 412 27.48 5.65 -11.62
C GLU A 412 28.00 4.88 -10.41
N GLN A 413 27.77 5.39 -9.19
CA GLN A 413 28.17 4.72 -7.96
C GLN A 413 27.41 3.40 -7.77
N SER A 414 26.08 3.43 -7.88
CA SER A 414 25.24 2.24 -7.77
C SER A 414 25.65 1.14 -8.76
N ARG A 415 25.94 1.50 -10.02
CA ARG A 415 26.43 0.54 -11.01
C ARG A 415 27.78 -0.08 -10.63
N ARG A 416 28.71 0.71 -10.08
CA ARG A 416 30.02 0.22 -9.59
C ARG A 416 29.86 -0.70 -8.40
N ASP A 417 28.98 -0.36 -7.46
CA ASP A 417 28.72 -1.16 -6.26
C ASP A 417 28.12 -2.53 -6.62
N LEU A 418 27.19 -2.55 -7.58
CA LEU A 418 26.60 -3.80 -8.07
C LEU A 418 27.63 -4.70 -8.77
N LEU A 419 28.51 -4.12 -9.59
CA LEU A 419 29.62 -4.85 -10.23
C LEU A 419 30.58 -5.41 -9.17
N SER A 420 30.97 -4.59 -8.19
CA SER A 420 31.86 -4.99 -7.09
C SER A 420 31.27 -6.14 -6.27
N ALA A 421 29.97 -6.10 -5.98
CA ALA A 421 29.28 -7.17 -5.26
C ALA A 421 29.29 -8.49 -6.06
N LYS A 422 29.05 -8.43 -7.37
CA LYS A 422 29.07 -9.60 -8.25
C LYS A 422 30.47 -10.20 -8.38
N VAL A 423 31.51 -9.39 -8.46
CA VAL A 423 32.91 -9.86 -8.47
C VAL A 423 33.29 -10.49 -7.14
N SER A 424 32.88 -9.89 -6.01
CA SER A 424 33.11 -10.50 -4.70
C SER A 424 32.46 -11.88 -4.58
N GLU A 425 31.21 -12.02 -5.05
CA GLU A 425 30.50 -13.29 -5.09
C GLU A 425 31.23 -14.33 -5.97
N SER A 426 31.69 -13.92 -7.16
CA SER A 426 32.46 -14.78 -8.06
C SER A 426 33.80 -15.24 -7.47
N ILE A 427 34.50 -14.38 -6.73
CA ILE A 427 35.74 -14.74 -6.03
C ILE A 427 35.48 -15.81 -4.98
N HIS A 428 34.42 -15.67 -4.18
CA HIS A 428 34.10 -16.65 -3.13
C HIS A 428 33.69 -18.02 -3.70
N GLN A 429 33.05 -18.03 -4.87
CA GLN A 429 32.60 -19.26 -5.52
C GLN A 429 33.66 -19.85 -6.47
N CYS A 430 34.75 -19.12 -6.72
CA CYS A 430 35.71 -19.40 -7.79
C CYS A 430 35.03 -19.62 -9.16
N ASP A 431 33.93 -18.90 -9.42
CA ASP A 431 33.18 -18.96 -10.67
C ASP A 431 32.80 -17.54 -11.13
N PHE A 432 33.37 -17.13 -12.25
CA PHE A 432 33.16 -15.81 -12.84
C PHE A 432 31.98 -15.73 -13.80
N GLY A 433 31.20 -16.82 -13.97
CA GLY A 433 29.97 -16.81 -14.75
C GLY A 433 29.00 -15.72 -14.31
N ILE A 434 28.81 -15.55 -12.99
CA ILE A 434 27.91 -14.53 -12.41
C ILE A 434 28.35 -13.09 -12.78
N ALA A 435 29.64 -12.79 -12.63
CA ALA A 435 30.19 -11.48 -12.95
C ALA A 435 30.17 -11.20 -14.47
N ASN A 436 30.54 -12.19 -15.28
CA ASN A 436 30.53 -12.09 -16.74
C ASN A 436 29.10 -11.93 -17.29
N ASP A 437 28.13 -12.69 -16.78
CA ASP A 437 26.70 -12.55 -17.14
C ASP A 437 26.12 -11.20 -16.74
N PHE A 438 26.59 -10.63 -15.63
CA PHE A 438 26.22 -9.28 -15.24
C PHE A 438 26.76 -8.24 -16.24
N VAL A 439 28.06 -8.28 -16.55
CA VAL A 439 28.69 -7.32 -17.48
C VAL A 439 28.10 -7.46 -18.90
N ASN A 440 27.82 -8.67 -19.36
CA ASN A 440 27.24 -8.92 -20.68
C ASN A 440 25.84 -8.32 -20.86
N ARG A 441 25.06 -8.25 -19.79
CA ARG A 441 23.71 -7.64 -19.79
C ARG A 441 23.72 -6.11 -19.79
N LEU A 442 24.87 -5.47 -19.51
CA LEU A 442 24.98 -4.02 -19.60
C LEU A 442 24.96 -3.56 -21.07
N ALA A 443 24.44 -2.36 -21.29
CA ALA A 443 24.49 -1.70 -22.58
C ALA A 443 25.94 -1.45 -23.03
N ASP A 444 26.18 -1.48 -24.33
CA ASP A 444 27.51 -1.22 -24.90
C ASP A 444 27.94 0.22 -24.65
N GLY A 445 29.15 0.39 -24.13
CA GLY A 445 29.70 1.68 -23.74
C GLY A 445 31.04 1.55 -23.03
N GLU A 446 31.64 2.68 -22.71
CA GLU A 446 32.97 2.76 -22.08
C GLU A 446 33.03 1.99 -20.74
N PHE A 447 31.95 2.06 -19.96
CA PHE A 447 31.88 1.33 -18.69
C PHE A 447 31.88 -0.18 -18.89
N LYS A 448 31.11 -0.70 -19.86
CA LYS A 448 31.07 -2.15 -20.14
C LYS A 448 32.45 -2.64 -20.57
N ALA A 449 33.12 -1.93 -21.48
CA ALA A 449 34.48 -2.27 -21.91
C ALA A 449 35.47 -2.31 -20.74
N SER A 450 35.44 -1.28 -19.88
CA SER A 450 36.29 -1.21 -18.68
C SER A 450 35.96 -2.31 -17.67
N ALA A 451 34.68 -2.60 -17.46
CA ALA A 451 34.21 -3.65 -16.56
C ALA A 451 34.61 -5.04 -17.06
N THR A 452 34.48 -5.33 -18.36
CA THR A 452 34.93 -6.59 -18.95
C THR A 452 36.43 -6.79 -18.72
N GLN A 453 37.25 -5.80 -19.04
CA GLN A 453 38.70 -5.90 -18.83
C GLN A 453 39.07 -6.10 -17.35
N TRP A 454 38.38 -5.38 -16.46
CA TRP A 454 38.60 -5.49 -15.02
C TRP A 454 38.20 -6.88 -14.49
N VAL A 455 37.01 -7.37 -14.83
CA VAL A 455 36.53 -8.71 -14.42
C VAL A 455 37.48 -9.80 -14.93
N SER A 456 37.90 -9.75 -16.20
CA SER A 456 38.87 -10.71 -16.74
C SER A 456 40.22 -10.65 -16.02
N SER A 457 40.69 -9.46 -15.63
CA SER A 457 41.93 -9.35 -14.84
C SER A 457 41.79 -10.01 -13.46
N VAL A 458 40.64 -9.86 -12.80
CA VAL A 458 40.39 -10.46 -11.48
C VAL A 458 40.21 -11.98 -11.59
N GLU A 459 39.57 -12.46 -12.66
CA GLU A 459 39.40 -13.88 -12.96
C GLU A 459 40.75 -14.58 -13.16
N VAL A 460 41.64 -13.99 -13.97
CA VAL A 460 42.99 -14.53 -14.19
C VAL A 460 43.79 -14.56 -12.88
N GLU A 461 43.73 -13.49 -12.09
CA GLU A 461 44.40 -13.42 -10.79
C GLU A 461 43.86 -14.47 -9.81
N THR A 462 42.54 -14.65 -9.75
CA THR A 462 41.87 -15.64 -8.89
C THR A 462 42.24 -17.07 -9.28
N ASN A 463 42.17 -17.41 -10.57
CA ASN A 463 42.52 -18.74 -11.07
C ASN A 463 44.00 -19.06 -10.81
N SER A 464 44.90 -18.09 -11.03
CA SER A 464 46.32 -18.26 -10.72
C SER A 464 46.56 -18.55 -9.23
N MET A 465 45.87 -17.85 -8.32
CA MET A 465 46.01 -18.07 -6.88
C MET A 465 45.40 -19.40 -6.43
N GLN A 466 44.31 -19.83 -7.05
CA GLN A 466 43.69 -21.12 -6.76
C GLN A 466 44.62 -22.30 -7.11
N VAL A 467 45.37 -22.20 -8.22
CA VAL A 467 46.37 -23.21 -8.60
C VAL A 467 47.49 -23.27 -7.56
N LEU A 468 48.06 -22.13 -7.18
CA LEU A 468 49.11 -22.06 -6.15
C LEU A 468 48.63 -22.58 -4.79
N TYR A 469 47.40 -22.24 -4.40
CA TYR A 469 46.79 -22.74 -3.17
C TYR A 469 46.61 -24.26 -3.18
N SER A 470 46.17 -24.82 -4.30
CA SER A 470 46.02 -26.27 -4.46
C SER A 470 47.37 -27.00 -4.42
N GLN A 471 48.41 -26.42 -5.01
CA GLN A 471 49.78 -26.95 -4.94
C GLN A 471 50.34 -26.90 -3.52
N ALA A 472 50.12 -25.79 -2.80
CA ALA A 472 50.54 -25.62 -1.41
C ALA A 472 49.86 -26.64 -0.47
N LEU A 473 48.57 -26.93 -0.67
CA LEU A 473 47.86 -27.97 0.08
C LEU A 473 48.42 -29.38 -0.15
N GLN A 474 48.92 -29.67 -1.36
CA GLN A 474 49.49 -30.98 -1.69
C GLN A 474 50.93 -31.14 -1.17
N SER A 475 51.73 -30.07 -1.20
CA SER A 475 53.13 -30.10 -0.78
C SER A 475 53.35 -29.78 0.70
N GLY A 476 52.36 -29.14 1.36
CA GLY A 476 52.48 -28.62 2.72
C GLY A 476 53.34 -27.35 2.83
N GLN A 477 53.76 -26.76 1.71
CA GLN A 477 54.62 -25.58 1.66
C GLN A 477 53.85 -24.36 1.12
N PHE A 478 53.83 -23.27 1.88
CA PHE A 478 53.02 -22.08 1.57
C PHE A 478 53.85 -20.85 1.12
N ASP A 479 55.18 -20.93 1.08
CA ASP A 479 56.06 -19.78 0.87
C ASP A 479 55.87 -19.10 -0.51
N GLU A 480 55.66 -19.91 -1.56
CA GLU A 480 55.40 -19.41 -2.91
C GLU A 480 54.04 -18.71 -3.02
N LEU A 481 53.02 -19.25 -2.36
CA LEU A 481 51.69 -18.65 -2.30
C LEU A 481 51.70 -17.33 -1.50
N GLU A 482 52.40 -17.29 -0.37
CA GLU A 482 52.53 -16.05 0.44
C GLU A 482 53.32 -14.96 -0.30
N SER A 483 54.32 -15.36 -1.07
CA SER A 483 55.05 -14.43 -1.95
C SER A 483 54.14 -13.86 -3.04
N ALA A 484 53.32 -14.71 -3.66
CA ALA A 484 52.36 -14.29 -4.69
C ALA A 484 51.20 -13.45 -4.13
N LEU A 485 50.81 -13.66 -2.87
CA LEU A 485 49.78 -12.87 -2.19
C LEU A 485 50.14 -11.38 -2.06
N ASN A 486 51.43 -11.05 -2.08
CA ASN A 486 51.91 -9.67 -2.06
C ASN A 486 51.69 -8.92 -3.38
N SER A 487 51.55 -9.64 -4.50
CA SER A 487 51.30 -9.05 -5.82
C SER A 487 49.81 -9.01 -6.20
N VAL A 488 48.92 -9.60 -5.39
CA VAL A 488 47.47 -9.58 -5.61
C VAL A 488 46.91 -8.17 -5.49
N LYS A 489 46.28 -7.70 -6.58
CA LYS A 489 45.72 -6.34 -6.69
C LYS A 489 44.33 -6.23 -6.10
N HIS A 490 43.51 -7.27 -6.21
CA HIS A 490 42.14 -7.23 -5.71
C HIS A 490 42.08 -7.46 -4.18
N LYS A 491 41.68 -6.44 -3.43
CA LYS A 491 41.64 -6.47 -1.95
C LYS A 491 40.80 -7.63 -1.40
N GLY A 492 39.60 -7.86 -1.94
CA GLY A 492 38.72 -8.94 -1.46
C GLY A 492 39.26 -10.35 -1.73
N LEU A 493 40.04 -10.53 -2.81
CA LEU A 493 40.70 -11.80 -3.09
C LEU A 493 41.82 -12.05 -2.09
N LYS A 494 42.60 -11.00 -1.80
CA LYS A 494 43.67 -11.05 -0.80
C LYS A 494 43.15 -11.41 0.59
N GLU A 495 42.06 -10.78 1.03
CA GLU A 495 41.42 -11.06 2.33
C GLU A 495 40.94 -12.52 2.42
N MET A 496 40.22 -13.00 1.40
CA MET A 496 39.73 -14.39 1.35
C MET A 496 40.87 -15.41 1.38
N LEU A 497 41.94 -15.19 0.61
CA LEU A 497 43.10 -16.08 0.59
C LEU A 497 43.87 -16.07 1.92
N CYS A 498 44.02 -14.91 2.58
CA CYS A 498 44.62 -14.83 3.93
C CYS A 498 43.86 -15.73 4.92
N GLU A 499 42.53 -15.67 4.91
CA GLU A 499 41.69 -16.50 5.79
C GLU A 499 41.85 -17.99 5.50
N LEU A 500 41.82 -18.38 4.22
CA LEU A 500 42.02 -19.77 3.81
C LEU A 500 43.40 -20.31 4.20
N ILE A 501 44.46 -19.54 3.96
CA ILE A 501 45.83 -19.91 4.35
C ILE A 501 45.94 -20.06 5.87
N SER A 502 45.37 -19.14 6.64
CA SER A 502 45.39 -19.22 8.11
C SER A 502 44.67 -20.45 8.64
N THR A 503 43.56 -20.83 8.00
CA THR A 503 42.77 -22.02 8.34
C THR A 503 43.53 -23.30 7.96
N ALA A 504 44.10 -23.34 6.76
CA ALA A 504 44.85 -24.48 6.26
C ALA A 504 46.15 -24.75 7.04
N LYS A 505 46.78 -23.71 7.62
CA LYS A 505 47.93 -23.85 8.52
C LYS A 505 47.55 -24.30 9.94
N ALA A 506 46.30 -24.08 10.34
CA ALA A 506 45.79 -24.45 11.65
C ALA A 506 45.23 -25.89 11.69
N ALA A 507 44.85 -26.43 10.54
CA ALA A 507 44.45 -27.83 10.33
C ALA A 507 45.69 -28.72 10.13
#